data_AF-A0A921TH72-F1
#
_entry.id   AF-A0A921TH72-F1
#
_cell.length_a   1.000
_cell.length_b   1.000
_cell.length_c   1.000
_cell.angle_alpha   90.00
_cell.angle_beta   90.00
_cell.angle_gamma   90.00
#
_symmetry.space_group_name_H-M   'P 1'
#
loop_
_entity.id
_entity.type
_entity.pdbx_description
1 polymer ?
#
loop_
_entity_poly.entity_id
_entity_poly.type
_entity_poly.pdbx_seq_one_letter_code
_entity_poly.pdbx_strand_id
1 'polypeptide(L)' 'MDARPHIEAELARLERRLPVLPGQCKPDRALEAFAREARPLTADPPAELEAYIHQRLNCMLAEAGLAPEGELCTRQG' A
#
# COMPACT_ATOMS: atom_id res chain seq x y z
N MET A 1 -4.56 -18.75 13.72
CA MET A 1 -5.33 -17.56 13.31
C MET A 1 -4.94 -17.28 11.87
N ASP A 2 -5.90 -17.17 10.96
CA ASP A 2 -5.60 -16.83 9.58
C ASP A 2 -5.02 -15.42 9.50
N ALA A 3 -3.80 -15.29 8.97
CA ALA A 3 -3.15 -13.99 8.77
C ALA A 3 -3.83 -13.18 7.67
N ARG A 4 -4.50 -13.86 6.73
CA ARG A 4 -5.10 -13.24 5.54
C ARG A 4 -6.20 -12.23 5.86
N PRO A 5 -7.23 -12.52 6.69
CA PRO A 5 -8.24 -11.50 7.06
C PRO A 5 -7.64 -10.26 7.74
N HIS A 6 -6.59 -10.44 8.54
CA HIS A 6 -5.89 -9.32 9.17
C HIS A 6 -5.16 -8.47 8.12
N ILE A 7 -4.44 -9.10 7.19
CA ILE A 7 -3.75 -8.42 6.09
C ILE A 7 -4.75 -7.67 5.20
N GLU A 8 -5.87 -8.28 4.83
CA GLU A 8 -6.93 -7.62 4.05
C GLU A 8 -7.51 -6.40 4.77
N ALA A 9 -7.75 -6.49 6.08
CA ALA A 9 -8.26 -5.36 6.86
C ALA A 9 -7.28 -4.19 6.91
N GLU A 10 -5.98 -4.47 7.05
CA GLU A 10 -4.93 -3.47 7.04
C GLU A 10 -4.75 -2.83 5.64
N LEU A 11 -4.80 -3.63 4.58
CA LEU A 11 -4.79 -3.14 3.18
C LEU A 11 -5.99 -2.22 2.91
N ALA A 12 -7.20 -2.62 3.33
CA ALA A 12 -8.40 -1.80 3.19
C ALA A 12 -8.37 -0.51 4.02
N ARG A 13 -7.64 -0.49 5.14
CA ARG A 13 -7.39 0.74 5.91
C ARG A 13 -6.49 1.70 5.12
N LEU A 14 -5.40 1.20 4.55
CA LEU A 14 -4.45 1.98 3.77
C LEU A 14 -5.08 2.53 2.49
N GLU A 15 -5.90 1.73 1.80
CA GLU A 15 -6.63 2.14 0.59
C GLU A 15 -7.55 3.34 0.86
N ARG A 16 -8.27 3.34 2.00
CA ARG A 16 -9.09 4.48 2.42
C ARG A 16 -8.28 5.71 2.82
N ARG A 17 -7.03 5.52 3.28
CA ARG A 17 -6.16 6.62 3.72
C ARG A 17 -5.56 7.37 2.54
N LEU A 18 -5.17 6.65 1.49
CA LEU A 18 -4.42 7.17 0.34
C LEU A 18 -5.00 8.43 -0.30
N PRO A 19 -6.31 8.50 -0.64
CA PRO A 19 -6.90 9.69 -1.26
C PRO A 19 -6.81 10.95 -0.39
N VAL A 20 -6.65 10.79 0.92
CA VAL A 20 -6.63 11.90 1.88
C VAL A 20 -5.21 12.43 2.10
N LEU A 21 -4.17 11.64 1.79
CA LEU A 21 -2.77 12.03 2.03
C LEU A 21 -2.30 13.21 1.16
N PRO A 22 -2.61 13.30 -0.15
CA PRO A 22 -2.24 14.45 -0.97
C PRO A 22 -2.88 15.77 -0.52
N GLY A 23 -4.05 15.71 0.13
CA GLY A 23 -4.72 16.88 0.69
C GLY A 23 -4.11 17.37 2.01
N GLN A 24 -3.30 16.54 2.68
CA GLN A 24 -2.69 16.85 3.99
C GLN A 24 -1.20 17.16 3.89
N CYS A 25 -0.52 16.67 2.84
CA CYS A 25 0.94 16.70 2.71
C CYS A 25 1.38 16.91 1.26
N LYS A 26 2.59 17.46 1.07
CA LYS A 26 3.27 17.42 -0.25
C LYS A 26 3.46 15.95 -0.70
N PRO A 27 3.53 15.66 -2.01
CA PRO A 27 3.65 14.29 -2.54
C PRO A 27 4.74 13.44 -1.85
N ASP A 28 5.95 13.96 -1.68
CA ASP A 28 7.05 13.25 -1.02
C ASP A 28 6.73 12.86 0.43
N ARG A 29 5.99 13.73 1.14
CA ARG A 29 5.53 13.49 2.51
C ARG A 29 4.32 12.56 2.56
N ALA A 30 3.50 12.52 1.52
CA ALA A 30 2.39 11.59 1.39
C ALA A 30 2.92 10.15 1.22
N LEU A 31 3.95 9.96 0.38
CA LEU A 31 4.62 8.67 0.21
C LEU A 31 5.29 8.20 1.51
N GLU A 32 6.03 9.08 2.19
CA GLU A 32 6.66 8.76 3.48
C GLU A 32 5.63 8.39 4.56
N ALA A 33 4.52 9.13 4.63
CA ALA A 33 3.42 8.84 5.55
C ALA A 33 2.78 7.47 5.25
N PHE A 34 2.52 7.17 3.97
CA PHE A 34 2.00 5.87 3.55
C PHE A 34 2.95 4.73 3.91
N ALA A 35 4.24 4.86 3.59
CA ALA A 35 5.25 3.85 3.89
C ALA A 35 5.34 3.55 5.40
N ARG A 36 5.22 4.59 6.23
CA ARG A 36 5.16 4.44 7.70
C ARG A 36 3.91 3.68 8.15
N GLU A 37 2.75 3.97 7.57
CA GLU A 37 1.50 3.27 7.90
C GLU A 37 1.46 1.83 7.38
N ALA A 38 2.18 1.53 6.30
CA ALA A 38 2.31 0.20 5.71
C ALA A 38 3.34 -0.71 6.41
N ARG A 39 4.17 -0.18 7.32
CA ARG A 39 5.18 -0.93 8.10
C ARG A 39 4.66 -2.26 8.70
N PRO A 40 3.45 -2.35 9.30
CA PRO A 40 2.96 -3.61 9.86
C PRO A 40 2.79 -4.72 8.82
N LEU A 41 2.58 -4.35 7.54
CA LEU A 41 2.42 -5.29 6.43
C LEU A 41 3.75 -5.64 5.76
N THR A 42 4.78 -4.81 5.87
CA THR A 42 6.04 -4.98 5.12
C THR A 42 7.25 -5.32 5.99
N ALA A 43 7.16 -5.15 7.32
CA ALA A 43 8.29 -5.40 8.22
C ALA A 43 8.56 -6.88 8.49
N ASP A 44 7.53 -7.73 8.35
CA ASP A 44 7.28 -9.05 8.96
C ASP A 44 6.25 -9.90 8.16
N PRO A 45 6.14 -9.82 6.80
CA PRO A 45 5.02 -10.45 6.11
C PRO A 45 5.13 -11.99 6.10
N PRO A 46 4.00 -12.72 6.17
CA PRO A 46 4.00 -14.14 5.84
C PRO A 46 4.53 -14.36 4.41
N ALA A 47 5.47 -15.28 4.24
CA ALA A 47 6.14 -15.51 2.97
C ALA A 47 5.16 -15.83 1.82
N GLU A 48 4.09 -16.56 2.12
CA GLU A 48 3.03 -16.88 1.15
C GLU A 48 2.21 -15.65 0.68
N LEU A 49 2.24 -14.55 1.42
CA LEU A 49 1.46 -13.33 1.18
C LEU A 49 2.33 -12.11 0.86
N GLU A 50 3.66 -12.18 1.02
CA GLU A 50 4.58 -11.07 0.79
C GLU A 50 4.41 -10.46 -0.62
N ALA A 51 4.45 -11.31 -1.66
CA ALA A 51 4.28 -10.85 -3.04
C ALA A 51 2.92 -10.19 -3.27
N TYR A 52 1.87 -10.73 -2.66
CA TYR A 52 0.51 -10.17 -2.74
C TYR A 52 0.43 -8.80 -2.05
N ILE A 53 1.00 -8.67 -0.85
CA ILE A 53 1.04 -7.41 -0.10
C ILE A 53 1.78 -6.34 -0.91
N HIS A 54 2.98 -6.64 -1.41
CA HIS A 54 3.77 -5.70 -2.19
C HIS A 54 3.05 -5.27 -3.47
N GLN A 55 2.44 -6.23 -4.19
CA GLN A 55 1.64 -5.91 -5.38
C GLN A 55 0.49 -4.96 -5.03
N ARG A 56 -0.28 -5.25 -3.97
CA ARG A 56 -1.44 -4.43 -3.61
C ARG A 56 -1.02 -3.02 -3.18
N LEU A 57 0.06 -2.88 -2.41
CA LEU A 57 0.61 -1.58 -2.00
C LEU A 57 1.08 -0.76 -3.20
N ASN A 58 1.78 -1.38 -4.16
CA ASN A 58 2.21 -0.70 -5.38
C ASN A 58 1.02 -0.21 -6.21
N CYS A 59 -0.04 -1.00 -6.30
CA CYS A 59 -1.24 -0.60 -7.06
C CYS A 59 -1.96 0.57 -6.39
N MET A 60 -2.09 0.50 -5.07
CA MET A 60 -2.61 1.58 -4.24
C MET A 60 -1.84 2.90 -4.45
N LEU A 61 -0.50 2.86 -4.47
CA LEU A 61 0.33 4.03 -4.74
C LEU A 61 0.16 4.56 -6.17
N ALA A 62 0.08 3.67 -7.16
CA ALA A 62 -0.14 4.05 -8.56
C ALA A 62 -1.50 4.73 -8.77
N GLU A 63 -2.56 4.19 -8.19
CA GLU A 63 -3.91 4.78 -8.25
C GLU A 63 -3.98 6.15 -7.56
N ALA A 64 -3.16 6.38 -6.53
CA ALA A 64 -3.04 7.68 -5.87
C ALA A 64 -2.10 8.66 -6.58
N GLY A 65 -1.45 8.27 -7.69
CA GLY A 65 -0.44 9.07 -8.37
C GLY A 65 0.85 9.29 -7.54
N LEU A 66 1.10 8.39 -6.57
CA LEU A 66 2.25 8.42 -5.67
C LEU A 66 3.29 7.33 -5.98
N ALA A 67 3.09 6.55 -7.05
CA ALA A 67 4.06 5.54 -7.46
C ALA A 67 5.35 6.20 -7.98
N PRO A 68 6.54 5.68 -7.60
CA PRO A 68 7.78 6.08 -8.26
C PRO A 68 7.70 5.73 -9.75
N GLU A 69 8.27 6.57 -10.62
CA GLU A 69 8.30 6.34 -12.07
C GLU A 69 9.01 5.01 -12.37
N GLY A 70 8.27 3.91 -12.57
CA GLY A 70 8.90 2.62 -12.86
C GLY A 70 8.02 1.38 -12.87
N GLU A 71 6.98 1.30 -12.04
CA GLU A 71 6.13 0.10 -12.00
C GLU A 71 4.66 0.46 -12.19
N LEU A 72 4.23 0.41 -13.45
CA LEU A 72 2.81 0.37 -13.78
C LEU A 72 2.25 -0.91 -13.16
N CYS A 73 1.39 -0.78 -12.15
CA CYS A 73 0.54 -1.87 -11.75
C CYS A 73 -0.28 -2.30 -12.96
N THR A 74 0.16 -3.37 -13.63
CA THR A 74 -0.65 -4.02 -14.64
C THR A 74 -1.84 -4.60 -13.91
N ARG A 75 -2.96 -3.87 -13.99
CA ARG A 75 -4.27 -4.31 -13.55
C ARG A 75 -4.63 -5.55 -14.37
N GLN A 76 -4.15 -6.72 -13.97
CA GLN A 76 -4.67 -7.98 -14.49
C GLN A 76 -6.08 -8.09 -13.90
N GLY A 77 -7.05 -7.79 -14.75
CA GLY A 77 -8.47 -7.78 -14.45
C GLY A 77 -9.04 -9.17 -14.18
#